data_AF-G4RIJ7-F1
#
_entry.id   AF-G4RIJ7-F1
#
_cell.length_a   1.000
_cell.length_b   1.000
_cell.length_c   1.000
_cell.angle_alpha   90.00
_cell.angle_beta   90.00
_cell.angle_gamma   90.00
#
_symmetry.space_group_name_H-M   'P 1'
#
loop_
_entity.id
_entity.type
_entity.pdbx_description
1 polymer ?
#
loop_
_entity_poly.entity_id
_entity_poly.type
_entity_poly.pdbx_seq_one_letter_code
_entity_poly.pdbx_strand_id
1 'polypeptide(L)'
;MLLLVSLCSARTVRKAYPECGENEWLDVCGTKKPCEAKCGEEEEENPICLSRACSLPPVCVCEDGFYRDTVIGDCVREEECGQHEIIPV
;
A
#
# COMPACT_ATOMS: atom_id res chain seq x y z
N MET A 1 31.85 42.27 -4.24
CA MET A 1 31.26 41.19 -3.42
C MET A 1 30.95 40.03 -4.35
N LEU A 2 31.78 38.98 -4.36
CA LEU A 2 31.46 37.73 -5.08
C LEU A 2 30.58 36.86 -4.18
N LEU A 3 29.33 36.66 -4.57
CA LEU A 3 28.44 35.70 -3.91
C LEU A 3 28.77 34.30 -4.47
N LEU A 4 29.52 33.53 -3.69
CA LEU A 4 29.77 32.11 -3.95
C LEU A 4 28.46 31.34 -3.70
N VAL A 5 27.62 31.23 -4.73
CA VAL A 5 26.48 30.31 -4.72
C VAL A 5 27.00 28.88 -4.76
N SER A 6 27.11 28.27 -3.58
CA SER A 6 27.32 26.83 -3.43
C SER A 6 26.13 26.10 -4.04
N LEU A 7 26.29 25.60 -5.27
CA LEU A 7 25.34 24.68 -5.89
C LEU A 7 25.47 23.33 -5.17
N CYS A 8 24.76 23.18 -4.05
CA CYS A 8 24.48 21.85 -3.51
C CYS A 8 23.82 21.05 -4.63
N SER A 9 24.47 20.01 -5.15
CA SER A 9 23.84 19.03 -6.04
C SER A 9 22.74 18.32 -5.24
N ALA A 10 21.54 18.89 -5.23
CA ALA A 10 20.34 18.21 -4.79
C ALA A 10 20.07 17.08 -5.78
N ARG A 11 20.63 15.89 -5.51
CA ARG A 11 20.13 14.66 -6.13
C ARG A 11 18.71 14.47 -5.62
N THR A 12 17.74 14.79 -6.45
CA THR A 12 16.36 14.39 -6.20
C THR A 12 16.32 12.86 -6.30
N VAL A 13 16.49 12.17 -5.17
CA VAL A 13 16.13 10.76 -5.08
C VAL A 13 14.62 10.75 -5.22
N ARG A 14 14.13 10.50 -6.45
CA ARG A 14 12.73 10.17 -6.64
C ARG A 14 12.48 8.94 -5.79
N LYS A 15 11.69 9.08 -4.73
CA LYS A 15 11.27 7.94 -3.92
C LYS A 15 10.48 7.04 -4.87
N ALA A 16 11.05 5.89 -5.21
CA ALA A 16 10.40 4.95 -6.11
C ALA A 16 9.08 4.54 -5.45
N TYR A 17 7.99 4.62 -6.21
CA TYR A 17 6.72 4.03 -5.80
C TYR A 17 6.85 2.50 -5.89
N PRO A 18 6.20 1.76 -4.98
CA PRO A 18 6.13 0.32 -5.12
C PRO A 18 5.38 -0.03 -6.41
N GLU A 19 5.84 -1.08 -7.08
CA GLU A 19 5.06 -1.75 -8.12
C GLU A 19 4.01 -2.61 -7.40
N CYS A 20 2.74 -2.46 -7.79
CA CYS A 20 1.63 -3.18 -7.17
C CYS A 20 1.35 -4.50 -7.86
N GLY A 21 0.87 -5.47 -7.09
CA GLY A 21 0.51 -6.79 -7.58
C GLY A 21 -0.79 -6.79 -8.38
N GLU A 22 -1.24 -7.98 -8.76
CA GLU A 22 -2.58 -8.14 -9.33
C GLU A 22 -3.63 -7.78 -8.28
N ASN A 23 -4.72 -7.14 -8.74
CA ASN A 23 -5.83 -6.68 -7.90
C ASN A 23 -5.41 -5.69 -6.79
N GLU A 24 -4.31 -4.97 -7.01
CA GLU A 24 -3.86 -3.88 -6.16
C GLU A 24 -3.72 -2.58 -6.95
N TRP A 25 -4.05 -1.46 -6.30
CA TRP A 25 -3.82 -0.12 -6.80
C TRP A 25 -2.85 0.65 -5.89
N LEU A 26 -2.12 1.60 -6.46
CA LEU A 26 -1.17 2.42 -5.71
C LEU A 26 -1.88 3.55 -4.95
N ASP A 27 -1.93 3.45 -3.62
CA ASP A 27 -2.26 4.58 -2.76
C ASP A 27 -1.01 5.41 -2.50
N VAL A 28 -0.89 6.54 -3.19
CA VAL A 28 0.24 7.48 -3.06
C VAL A 28 0.34 8.13 -1.67
N CYS A 29 -0.74 8.08 -0.88
CA CYS A 29 -0.84 8.71 0.43
C CYS A 29 -0.84 7.72 1.60
N GLY A 30 -0.89 6.42 1.31
CA GLY A 30 -0.84 5.30 2.25
C GLY A 30 -1.95 5.21 3.28
N THR A 31 -2.92 6.13 3.29
CA THR A 31 -3.99 6.20 4.29
C THR A 31 -5.07 5.14 4.07
N LYS A 32 -5.11 4.48 2.91
CA LYS A 32 -6.09 3.43 2.60
C LYS A 32 -5.63 2.03 3.00
N LYS A 33 -4.34 1.82 3.21
CA LYS A 33 -3.79 0.52 3.60
C LYS A 33 -4.40 -0.07 4.88
N PRO A 34 -4.63 0.70 5.96
CA PRO A 34 -5.20 0.16 7.19
C PRO A 34 -6.68 -0.23 7.09
N CYS A 35 -7.31 0.04 5.94
CA CYS A 35 -8.74 -0.05 5.68
C CYS A 35 -9.09 -1.19 4.73
N GLU A 36 -8.09 -1.93 4.26
CA GLU A 36 -8.31 -3.03 3.35
C GLU A 36 -9.11 -4.14 4.02
N ALA A 37 -10.06 -4.70 3.27
CA ALA A 37 -10.68 -5.95 3.64
C ALA A 37 -9.61 -7.05 3.69
N LYS A 38 -9.70 -7.91 4.70
CA LYS A 38 -8.80 -9.05 4.88
C LYS A 38 -9.61 -10.33 4.96
N CYS A 39 -9.02 -11.41 4.46
CA CYS A 39 -9.67 -12.71 4.50
C CYS A 39 -10.01 -13.13 5.94
N GLY A 40 -11.29 -13.45 6.19
CA GLY A 40 -11.77 -13.95 7.48
C GLY A 40 -11.84 -12.92 8.60
N GLU A 41 -11.65 -11.63 8.30
CA GLU A 41 -11.82 -10.52 9.24
C GLU A 41 -13.03 -9.67 8.83
N GLU A 42 -13.81 -9.21 9.81
CA GLU A 42 -14.82 -8.17 9.56
C GLU A 42 -14.13 -6.83 9.26
N GLU A 43 -14.75 -6.01 8.41
CA GLU A 43 -14.23 -4.68 8.09
C GLU A 43 -14.15 -3.81 9.35
N GLU A 44 -12.94 -3.43 9.74
CA GLU A 44 -12.70 -2.51 10.84
C GLU A 44 -12.67 -1.06 10.33
N GLU A 45 -13.53 -0.20 10.88
CA GLU A 45 -13.50 1.22 10.58
C GLU A 45 -12.27 1.90 11.19
N ASN A 46 -11.25 2.15 10.37
CA ASN A 46 -10.11 2.96 10.79
C ASN A 46 -10.32 4.46 10.43
N PRO A 47 -10.32 5.40 11.39
CA PRO A 47 -10.57 6.81 11.07
C PRO A 47 -9.55 7.43 10.12
N ILE A 48 -8.35 6.85 10.00
CA ILE A 48 -7.33 7.32 9.06
C ILE A 48 -7.78 7.22 7.60
N CYS A 49 -8.69 6.29 7.29
CA CYS A 49 -9.24 6.06 5.96
C CYS A 49 -10.02 7.29 5.44
N LEU A 50 -10.59 8.08 6.36
CA LEU A 50 -11.37 9.27 6.04
C LEU A 50 -10.50 10.53 5.95
N SER A 51 -9.22 10.42 6.33
CA SER A 51 -8.27 11.52 6.22
C SER A 51 -8.05 11.92 4.77
N ARG A 52 -8.07 13.24 4.52
CA ARG A 52 -7.65 13.82 3.24
C ARG A 52 -6.17 14.22 3.23
N ALA A 53 -5.47 13.99 4.34
CA ALA A 53 -4.04 14.27 4.44
C ALA A 53 -3.22 13.18 3.75
N CYS A 54 -2.22 13.60 2.99
CA CYS A 54 -1.25 12.71 2.35
C CYS A 54 -0.02 12.57 3.24
N SER A 55 -0.19 11.88 4.38
CA SER A 55 0.80 11.84 5.46
C SER A 55 1.61 10.55 5.56
N LEU A 56 1.21 9.50 4.83
CA LEU A 56 1.92 8.22 4.84
C LEU A 56 2.62 7.97 3.50
N PRO A 57 3.65 7.09 3.48
CA PRO A 57 4.30 6.71 2.24
C PRO A 57 3.35 6.00 1.26
N PRO A 58 3.65 6.07 -0.05
CA PRO A 58 2.99 5.27 -1.06
C PRO A 58 3.03 3.78 -0.75
N VAL A 59 1.91 3.08 -0.93
CA VAL A 59 1.75 1.66 -0.66
C VAL A 59 0.70 1.06 -1.59
N CYS A 60 0.80 -0.24 -1.87
CA CYS A 60 -0.20 -0.95 -2.66
C CYS A 60 -1.38 -1.36 -1.77
N VAL A 61 -2.57 -1.12 -2.29
CA VAL A 61 -3.84 -1.33 -1.61
C VAL A 61 -4.72 -2.26 -2.46
N CYS A 62 -5.43 -3.22 -1.86
CA CYS A 62 -6.37 -4.08 -2.58
C CYS A 62 -7.43 -3.23 -3.27
N GLU A 63 -7.79 -3.63 -4.49
CA GLU A 63 -8.94 -3.07 -5.18
C GLU A 63 -10.24 -3.41 -4.44
N ASP A 64 -11.27 -2.58 -4.62
CA ASP A 64 -12.58 -2.79 -4.02
C ASP A 64 -13.14 -4.17 -4.44
N GLY A 65 -13.57 -4.97 -3.46
CA GLY A 65 -14.06 -6.33 -3.67
C GLY A 65 -12.98 -7.42 -3.62
N PHE A 66 -11.72 -7.06 -3.40
CA PHE A 66 -10.64 -7.99 -3.11
C PHE A 66 -10.23 -7.92 -1.63
N TYR A 67 -9.85 -9.08 -1.11
CA TYR A 67 -9.49 -9.29 0.28
C TYR A 67 -8.02 -9.66 0.33
N ARG A 68 -7.29 -9.04 1.27
CA ARG A 68 -5.90 -9.43 1.50
C ARG A 68 -5.86 -10.79 2.18
N ASP A 69 -5.28 -11.77 1.50
CA ASP A 69 -4.89 -13.02 2.12
C ASP A 69 -3.70 -12.75 3.05
N THR A 70 -3.87 -13.01 4.34
CA THR A 70 -2.88 -12.69 5.36
C THR A 70 -1.71 -13.68 5.40
N VAL A 71 -1.82 -14.81 4.70
CA VAL A 71 -0.78 -15.85 4.62
C VAL A 71 0.19 -15.55 3.47
N ILE A 72 -0.34 -15.33 2.26
CA ILE A 72 0.49 -15.09 1.07
C ILE A 72 0.73 -13.60 0.81
N GLY A 73 -0.15 -12.73 1.29
CA GLY A 73 -0.06 -11.29 1.14
C GLY A 73 -0.74 -10.72 -0.10
N ASP A 74 -1.32 -11.56 -0.97
CA ASP A 74 -1.97 -11.13 -2.21
C ASP A 74 -3.43 -10.69 -1.99
N CYS A 75 -3.95 -9.90 -2.93
CA CYS A 75 -5.37 -9.48 -2.96
C CYS A 75 -6.16 -10.45 -3.84
N VAL A 76 -7.03 -11.23 -3.20
CA VAL A 76 -7.79 -12.31 -3.83
C VAL A 76 -9.28 -12.09 -3.67
N ARG A 77 -10.11 -12.84 -4.39
CA ARG A 77 -11.55 -12.78 -4.15
C ARG A 77 -11.91 -13.44 -2.83
N GLU A 78 -13.05 -13.07 -2.25
CA GLU A 78 -13.49 -13.65 -0.98
C GLU A 78 -13.59 -15.19 -1.05
N GLU A 79 -14.06 -15.73 -2.18
CA GLU A 79 -14.14 -17.19 -2.37
C GLU A 79 -12.78 -17.88 -2.35
N GLU A 80 -11.69 -17.17 -2.69
CA GLU A 80 -10.31 -17.66 -2.74
C GLU A 80 -9.61 -17.56 -1.37
N CYS A 81 -10.22 -16.88 -0.39
CA CYS A 81 -9.69 -16.81 0.96
C CYS A 81 -9.52 -18.21 1.57
N GLY A 82 -8.30 -18.55 1.99
CA GLY A 82 -7.98 -19.83 2.64
C GLY A 82 -7.79 -21.01 1.68
N GLN A 83 -7.73 -20.78 0.37
CA GLN A 83 -7.39 -21.81 -0.61
C GLN A 83 -5.87 -21.97 -0.85
N HIS A 84 -5.05 -21.10 -0.25
CA HIS A 84 -3.60 -21.12 -0.44
C HIS A 84 -2.93 -22.17 0.46
N GLU A 85 -2.47 -23.26 -0.14
CA GLU A 85 -1.63 -24.25 0.53
C GLU A 85 -0.24 -23.67 0.82
N ILE A 86 0.13 -23.59 2.10
CA ILE A 86 1.52 -23.36 2.50
C ILE A 86 2.30 -24.62 2.14
N ILE A 87 3.11 -24.59 1.09
CA ILE A 87 4.08 -25.65 0.81
C ILE A 87 5.25 -25.44 1.79
N PRO A 88 5.47 -26.34 2.78
CA PRO A 88 6.64 -26.24 3.64
C PRO A 88 7.88 -26.55 2.80
N VAL A 89 8.77 -25.56 2.68
CA VAL A 89 10.09 -25.69 2.04
C VAL A 89 11.13 -26.16 3.05
#